data_AF-A0A6V8KLW3-F1
#
_entry.id   AF-A0A6V8KLW3-F1
#
_cell.length_a   1.000
_cell.length_b   1.000
_cell.length_c   1.000
_cell.angle_alpha   90.00
_cell.angle_beta   90.00
_cell.angle_gamma   90.00
#
_symmetry.space_group_name_H-M   'P 1'
#
loop_
_entity.id
_entity.type
_entity.pdbx_description
1 polymer ?
#
loop_
_entity_poly.entity_id
_entity_poly.type
_entity_poly.pdbx_seq_one_letter_code
_entity_poly.pdbx_strand_id
1 'polypeptide(L)'
;MVAGHFEPYVQLVDVTDDAALIAWGGFQLGEHGGGWRAERAGETFGARSQPRGRAVVEVLDGDGAVAGRAVTGDDNHAWVEGLRPATTYRYRVLVDGEPWGAGKRFDWTPSGLGAAWRPLDLRLRTHASAAEPDPVTFLALGDFGVGIGSGADGARQLAVARTMQRLADAVDIRFVVGLGDSIYHGLGGRQDATGAFDEDWWLTFFQPYRYLFDHLAFYPTAGNHDSADNEASDDREQLEDNLYLRIRFGPRVEAGRATIDPGLFYRLRVGALLELVCVDTTWGAGRGMHWFDEPGQRGWLERTLGDSDAVWRVPFSHHPAYCAGPHHDCMPEQVDRLVPLYRRHGVRLLLHGHEHNFQHGRVDDLDYVVSGAGGKLDERMPGRFAEAGTLSWAGVPHCLLVQVTPDRLVITPYGPTPPGADPVPIARRRPDGTVTDEPITVRLTSA
;
A
#
# COMPACT_ATOMS: atom_id res chain seq x y z
N MET A 1 30.80 10.92 22.61
CA MET A 1 29.41 10.89 22.15
C MET A 1 29.40 11.41 20.73
N VAL A 2 29.35 10.53 19.73
CA VAL A 2 29.05 10.97 18.36
C VAL A 2 27.60 11.42 18.40
N ALA A 3 27.32 12.67 18.04
CA ALA A 3 25.97 13.23 18.10
C ALA A 3 25.05 12.42 17.19
N GLY A 4 23.96 11.87 17.73
CA GLY A 4 22.94 11.20 16.94
C GLY A 4 22.34 12.15 15.89
N HIS A 5 21.89 11.61 14.76
CA HIS A 5 21.30 12.38 13.66
C HIS A 5 19.79 12.24 13.68
N PHE A 6 19.05 13.34 13.57
CA PHE A 6 17.60 13.30 13.41
C PHE A 6 17.24 13.31 11.92
N GLU A 7 16.59 12.25 11.45
CA GLU A 7 16.15 12.06 10.06
C GLU A 7 14.67 12.47 9.93
N PRO A 8 14.35 13.64 9.34
CA PRO A 8 12.98 14.05 9.14
C PRO A 8 12.29 13.29 8.00
N TYR A 9 11.00 13.06 8.13
CA TYR A 9 10.14 12.60 7.04
C TYR A 9 8.94 13.54 6.82
N VAL A 10 8.40 13.47 5.61
CA VAL A 10 7.13 14.03 5.21
C VAL A 10 6.39 12.96 4.41
N GLN A 11 5.09 12.81 4.64
CA GLN A 11 4.26 11.78 4.02
C GLN A 11 2.93 12.36 3.54
N LEU A 12 2.57 12.05 2.30
CA LEU A 12 1.22 12.19 1.77
C LEU A 12 0.43 10.94 2.19
N VAL A 13 -0.45 11.10 3.17
CA VAL A 13 -1.16 9.99 3.81
C VAL A 13 -2.43 9.64 3.05
N ASP A 14 -3.17 10.65 2.58
CA ASP A 14 -4.42 10.46 1.86
C ASP A 14 -4.71 11.64 0.93
N VAL A 15 -5.51 11.39 -0.10
CA VAL A 15 -5.96 12.37 -1.07
C VAL A 15 -7.43 12.09 -1.45
N THR A 16 -8.24 13.14 -1.46
CA THR A 16 -9.62 13.12 -1.99
C THR A 16 -9.68 13.97 -3.27
N ASP A 17 -10.88 14.27 -3.74
CA ASP A 17 -11.09 15.23 -4.81
C ASP A 17 -10.87 16.69 -4.36
N ASP A 18 -10.97 16.97 -3.06
CA ASP A 18 -10.93 18.33 -2.52
C ASP A 18 -9.99 18.54 -1.32
N ALA A 19 -9.30 17.50 -0.87
CA ALA A 19 -8.45 17.56 0.30
C ALA A 19 -7.26 16.62 0.21
N ALA A 20 -6.24 16.88 1.03
CA ALA A 20 -5.11 16.00 1.23
C ALA A 20 -4.72 15.94 2.71
N LEU A 21 -4.39 14.73 3.19
CA LEU A 21 -3.84 14.51 4.53
C LEU A 21 -2.32 14.41 4.41
N ILE A 22 -1.62 15.33 5.07
CA ILE A 22 -0.16 15.42 5.05
C ILE A 22 0.35 15.23 6.48
N ALA A 23 1.35 14.37 6.65
CA ALA A 23 2.00 14.10 7.92
C ALA A 23 3.50 14.35 7.87
N TRP A 24 4.10 14.56 9.03
CA TRP A 24 5.54 14.78 9.21
C TRP A 24 6.01 14.21 10.55
N GLY A 25 7.30 13.96 10.65
CA GLY A 25 7.93 13.50 11.87
C GLY A 25 9.41 13.24 11.64
N GLY A 26 10.01 12.35 12.42
CA GLY A 26 11.37 11.93 12.15
C GLY A 26 11.92 10.94 13.14
N PHE A 27 12.93 10.21 12.68
CA PHE A 27 13.59 9.13 13.41
C PHE A 27 14.89 9.65 14.01
N GLN A 28 15.17 9.25 15.25
CA GLN A 28 16.48 9.47 15.85
C GLN A 28 17.42 8.35 15.35
N LEU A 29 18.53 8.69 14.70
CA LEU A 29 19.52 7.74 14.22
C LEU A 29 20.76 7.73 15.11
N GLY A 30 21.27 6.54 15.37
CA GLY A 30 22.45 6.27 16.18
C GLY A 30 23.37 5.22 15.57
N GLU A 31 24.62 5.22 16.00
CA GLU A 31 25.63 4.26 15.56
C GLU A 31 25.62 3.00 16.45
N HIS A 32 25.43 1.84 15.84
CA HIS A 32 25.45 0.53 16.48
C HIS A 32 26.33 -0.44 15.70
N GLY A 33 27.40 -0.94 16.34
CA GLY A 33 28.25 -1.98 15.74
C GLY A 33 28.92 -1.59 14.42
N GLY A 34 29.20 -0.31 14.20
CA GLY A 34 29.82 0.22 12.97
C GLY A 34 28.82 0.56 11.85
N GLY A 35 27.51 0.54 12.11
CA GLY A 35 26.47 0.99 11.19
C GLY A 35 25.47 1.93 11.86
N TRP A 36 24.78 2.75 11.08
CA TRP A 36 23.75 3.67 11.57
C TRP A 36 22.34 3.08 11.40
N ARG A 37 21.49 3.23 12.41
CA ARG A 37 20.08 2.80 12.41
C ARG A 37 19.21 3.69 13.29
N ALA A 38 17.89 3.59 13.14
CA ALA A 38 16.96 4.23 14.06
C ALA A 38 17.14 3.69 15.49
N GLU A 39 17.15 4.60 16.47
CA GLU A 39 17.19 4.33 17.89
C GLU A 39 15.76 4.24 18.44
N ARG A 40 15.56 3.38 19.44
CA ARG A 40 14.33 3.35 20.22
C ARG A 40 14.18 4.66 20.98
N ALA A 41 13.29 5.52 20.50
CA ALA A 41 13.12 6.88 21.00
C ALA A 41 11.65 7.25 21.28
N GLY A 42 10.81 6.26 21.57
CA GLY A 42 9.36 6.44 21.77
C GLY A 42 8.61 6.61 20.44
N GLU A 43 7.47 7.29 20.48
CA GLU A 43 6.60 7.56 19.32
C GLU A 43 7.26 8.60 18.38
N THR A 44 7.94 8.11 17.35
CA THR A 44 8.71 8.86 16.34
C THR A 44 8.13 8.75 14.93
N PHE A 45 7.22 7.81 14.70
CA PHE A 45 6.51 7.55 13.45
C PHE A 45 5.00 7.42 13.71
N GLY A 46 4.17 7.58 12.68
CA GLY A 46 2.73 7.45 12.83
C GLY A 46 2.01 8.61 13.53
N ALA A 47 0.71 8.44 13.73
CA ALA A 47 -0.21 9.43 14.29
C ALA A 47 0.06 9.77 15.77
N ARG A 48 0.66 8.85 16.53
CA ARG A 48 1.04 9.05 17.93
C ARG A 48 2.37 9.79 18.09
N SER A 49 3.09 10.04 17.00
CA SER A 49 4.37 10.75 17.08
C SER A 49 4.21 12.16 17.64
N GLN A 50 5.11 12.52 18.56
CA GLN A 50 5.04 13.82 19.24
C GLN A 50 5.16 14.99 18.25
N PRO A 51 4.30 16.02 18.37
CA PRO A 51 4.45 17.27 17.64
C PRO A 51 5.82 17.89 17.89
N ARG A 52 6.40 18.47 16.85
CA ARG A 52 7.78 19.00 16.88
C ARG A 52 7.87 20.52 16.97
N GLY A 53 6.73 21.19 17.19
CA GLY A 53 6.60 22.64 17.19
C GLY A 53 5.30 23.06 16.51
N ARG A 54 5.11 24.37 16.33
CA ARG A 54 3.94 24.87 15.60
C ARG A 54 4.12 24.63 14.11
N ALA A 55 3.29 23.78 13.54
CA ALA A 55 3.34 23.41 12.15
C ALA A 55 2.38 24.23 11.28
N VAL A 56 2.82 24.53 10.07
CA VAL A 56 2.00 25.10 8.99
C VAL A 56 2.17 24.20 7.76
N VAL A 57 1.07 23.65 7.27
CA VAL A 57 1.04 22.89 6.02
C VAL A 57 0.43 23.77 4.94
N GLU A 58 1.14 23.93 3.83
CA GLU A 58 0.68 24.73 2.70
C GLU A 58 0.69 23.88 1.42
N VAL A 59 -0.43 23.92 0.71
CA VAL A 59 -0.58 23.35 -0.64
C VAL A 59 -0.54 24.51 -1.63
N LEU A 60 0.33 24.39 -2.62
CA LEU A 60 0.71 25.43 -3.57
C LEU A 60 0.26 25.03 -4.98
N ASP A 61 -0.38 25.93 -5.70
CA ASP A 61 -0.74 25.73 -7.10
C ASP A 61 0.47 25.85 -8.06
N GLY A 62 0.21 25.75 -9.37
CA GLY A 62 1.24 25.80 -10.40
C GLY A 62 2.00 27.14 -10.48
N ASP A 63 1.42 28.22 -9.95
CA ASP A 63 2.04 29.55 -9.88
C ASP A 63 2.76 29.79 -8.55
N GLY A 64 2.73 28.80 -7.64
CA GLY A 64 3.31 28.87 -6.31
C GLY A 64 2.46 29.64 -5.30
N ALA A 65 1.20 29.96 -5.63
CA ALA A 65 0.27 30.58 -4.70
C ALA A 65 -0.32 29.54 -3.74
N VAL A 66 -0.57 29.92 -2.49
CA VAL A 66 -1.17 29.04 -1.48
C VAL A 66 -2.64 28.77 -1.85
N ALA A 67 -2.91 27.56 -2.32
CA ALA A 67 -4.24 27.07 -2.66
C ALA A 67 -5.01 26.54 -1.44
N GLY A 68 -4.28 26.01 -0.45
CA GLY A 68 -4.85 25.51 0.80
C GLY A 68 -3.82 25.58 1.92
N ARG A 69 -4.30 25.72 3.16
CA ARG A 69 -3.43 25.90 4.33
C ARG A 69 -4.05 25.33 5.59
N ALA A 70 -3.26 24.63 6.38
CA ALA A 70 -3.61 24.15 7.72
C ALA A 70 -2.53 24.52 8.75
N VAL A 71 -2.93 24.63 10.02
CA VAL A 71 -2.03 24.95 11.14
C VAL A 71 -2.41 24.06 12.32
N THR A 72 -1.41 23.45 12.95
CA THR A 72 -1.58 22.70 14.21
C THR A 72 -0.33 22.90 15.08
N GLY A 73 -0.50 22.84 16.40
CA GLY A 73 0.61 22.71 17.35
C GLY A 73 0.55 21.43 18.17
N ASP A 74 -0.53 20.66 18.02
CA ASP A 74 -0.88 19.52 18.86
C ASP A 74 -0.75 18.20 18.10
N ASP A 75 -0.58 18.25 16.77
CA ASP A 75 -0.49 17.09 15.89
C ASP A 75 0.75 17.15 15.00
N ASN A 76 1.10 15.98 14.46
CA ASN A 76 2.14 15.80 13.46
C ASN A 76 1.56 15.59 12.04
N HIS A 77 0.29 15.91 11.85
CA HIS A 77 -0.45 15.73 10.61
C HIS A 77 -1.53 16.80 10.47
N ALA A 78 -1.99 17.05 9.24
CA ALA A 78 -3.09 17.96 8.98
C ALA A 78 -3.81 17.65 7.67
N TRP A 79 -5.15 17.74 7.68
CA TRP A 79 -5.96 17.85 6.48
C TRP A 79 -5.85 19.27 5.92
N VAL A 80 -5.54 19.39 4.63
CA VAL A 80 -5.65 20.63 3.86
C VAL A 80 -6.82 20.48 2.90
N GLU A 81 -7.89 21.22 3.16
CA GLU A 81 -9.18 21.13 2.45
C GLU A 81 -9.37 22.29 1.45
N GLY A 82 -10.44 22.22 0.65
CA GLY A 82 -10.81 23.27 -0.30
C GLY A 82 -9.96 23.28 -1.58
N LEU A 83 -9.26 22.20 -1.85
CA LEU A 83 -8.49 22.01 -3.08
C LEU A 83 -9.43 21.77 -4.26
N ARG A 84 -9.01 22.15 -5.46
CA ARG A 84 -9.75 21.82 -6.69
C ARG A 84 -9.56 20.35 -7.07
N PRO A 85 -10.60 19.66 -7.56
CA PRO A 85 -10.49 18.32 -8.15
C PRO A 85 -9.53 18.23 -9.34
N ALA A 86 -9.03 17.02 -9.59
CA ALA A 86 -8.16 16.66 -10.71
C ALA A 86 -6.95 17.59 -10.92
N THR A 87 -6.44 18.19 -9.84
CA THR A 87 -5.43 19.24 -9.89
C THR A 87 -4.14 18.77 -9.21
N THR A 88 -3.01 19.02 -9.86
CA THR A 88 -1.69 18.74 -9.30
C THR A 88 -1.18 19.96 -8.55
N TYR A 89 -0.67 19.75 -7.34
CA TYR A 89 -0.12 20.77 -6.45
C TYR A 89 1.27 20.35 -5.99
N ARG A 90 2.04 21.33 -5.50
CA ARG A 90 3.14 21.06 -4.56
C ARG A 90 2.66 21.31 -3.14
N TYR A 91 3.37 20.78 -2.16
CA TYR A 91 3.10 21.11 -0.77
C TYR A 91 4.39 21.27 0.03
N ARG A 92 4.27 21.93 1.18
CA ARG A 92 5.36 22.06 2.14
C ARG A 92 4.83 22.02 3.56
N VAL A 93 5.68 21.56 4.46
CA VAL A 93 5.45 21.62 5.91
C VAL A 93 6.50 22.54 6.50
N LEU A 94 6.07 23.52 7.28
CA LEU A 94 6.93 24.44 8.03
C LEU A 94 6.72 24.16 9.51
N VAL A 95 7.79 23.90 10.27
CA VAL A 95 7.73 23.78 11.74
C VAL A 95 8.51 24.94 12.33
N ASP A 96 7.85 25.73 13.17
CA ASP A 96 8.39 26.97 13.76
C ASP A 96 8.99 27.94 12.70
N GLY A 97 8.41 27.93 11.50
CA GLY A 97 8.81 28.78 10.38
C GLY A 97 9.84 28.16 9.43
N GLU A 98 10.43 27.02 9.78
CA GLU A 98 11.47 26.37 8.98
C GLU A 98 10.92 25.19 8.15
N PRO A 99 11.35 25.01 6.88
CA PRO A 99 10.93 23.86 6.07
C PRO A 99 11.32 22.52 6.67
N TRP A 100 10.31 21.71 7.02
CA TRP A 100 10.52 20.35 7.48
C TRP A 100 11.03 19.46 6.35
N GLY A 101 11.98 18.59 6.67
CA GLY A 101 12.60 17.72 5.66
C GLY A 101 13.69 18.38 4.81
N ALA A 102 13.99 19.68 4.95
CA ALA A 102 15.05 20.36 4.18
C ALA A 102 16.48 20.09 4.70
N GLY A 103 16.62 19.45 5.87
CA GLY A 103 17.89 19.11 6.47
C GLY A 103 18.65 17.98 5.76
N LYS A 104 19.79 17.57 6.35
CA LYS A 104 20.52 16.37 5.92
C LYS A 104 19.62 15.14 6.08
N ARG A 105 19.69 14.24 5.11
CA ARG A 105 18.93 12.99 5.05
C ARG A 105 19.83 11.86 4.57
N PHE A 106 19.51 10.64 4.97
CA PHE A 106 20.34 9.46 4.73
C PHE A 106 19.55 8.30 4.16
N ASP A 107 20.11 7.66 3.13
CA ASP A 107 19.57 6.46 2.50
C ASP A 107 20.32 5.22 2.97
N TRP A 108 19.55 4.19 3.30
CA TRP A 108 20.13 2.88 3.51
C TRP A 108 20.59 2.26 2.18
N THR A 109 21.83 1.76 2.20
CA THR A 109 22.45 1.02 1.10
C THR A 109 22.97 -0.33 1.62
N PRO A 110 23.26 -1.30 0.74
CA PRO A 110 23.92 -2.54 1.16
C PRO A 110 25.26 -2.33 1.91
N SER A 111 25.91 -1.17 1.74
CA SER A 111 27.14 -0.77 2.44
C SER A 111 26.91 0.07 3.70
N GLY A 112 25.66 0.33 4.10
CA GLY A 112 25.28 1.18 5.24
C GLY A 112 24.58 2.47 4.83
N LEU A 113 24.49 3.44 5.75
CA LEU A 113 23.88 4.74 5.45
C LEU A 113 24.78 5.60 4.56
N GLY A 114 24.21 6.11 3.48
CA GLY A 114 24.81 7.13 2.62
C GLY A 114 23.97 8.41 2.61
N ALA A 115 24.49 9.49 2.03
CA ALA A 115 23.70 10.70 1.82
C ALA A 115 22.49 10.39 0.92
N ALA A 116 21.36 11.05 1.20
CA ALA A 116 20.17 10.95 0.36
C ALA A 116 20.49 11.25 -1.11
N TRP A 117 20.10 10.36 -2.02
CA TRP A 117 20.46 10.49 -3.44
C TRP A 117 19.59 11.50 -4.19
N ARG A 118 18.43 11.89 -3.65
CA ARG A 118 17.53 12.91 -4.25
C ARG A 118 16.78 13.78 -3.24
N PRO A 119 16.28 14.95 -3.67
CA PRO A 119 15.26 15.70 -2.93
C PRO A 119 13.91 14.94 -2.88
N LEU A 120 13.05 15.31 -1.93
CA LEU A 120 11.64 14.93 -1.94
C LEU A 120 10.93 15.72 -3.05
N ASP A 121 9.98 15.09 -3.74
CA ASP A 121 9.11 15.71 -4.76
C ASP A 121 8.03 16.61 -4.13
N LEU A 122 7.46 16.18 -2.99
CA LEU A 122 6.41 16.89 -2.24
C LEU A 122 5.28 17.38 -3.16
N ARG A 123 4.77 16.45 -3.97
CA ARG A 123 3.70 16.68 -4.94
C ARG A 123 2.46 15.92 -4.50
N LEU A 124 1.28 16.46 -4.79
CA LEU A 124 0.04 15.71 -4.66
C LEU A 124 -0.86 15.99 -5.86
N ARG A 125 -1.77 15.06 -6.15
CA ARG A 125 -2.79 15.23 -7.20
C ARG A 125 -4.15 14.77 -6.69
N THR A 126 -5.07 15.71 -6.53
CA THR A 126 -6.46 15.41 -6.14
C THR A 126 -7.15 14.56 -7.20
N HIS A 127 -8.08 13.73 -6.76
CA HIS A 127 -8.93 12.94 -7.67
C HIS A 127 -9.93 13.84 -8.41
N ALA A 128 -10.47 13.38 -9.54
CA ALA A 128 -11.66 14.04 -10.08
C ALA A 128 -12.86 13.81 -9.15
N SER A 129 -13.84 14.70 -9.23
CA SER A 129 -15.09 14.55 -8.50
C SER A 129 -15.84 13.29 -8.93
N ALA A 130 -16.73 12.79 -8.07
CA ALA A 130 -17.46 11.53 -8.29
C ALA A 130 -18.31 11.48 -9.58
N ALA A 131 -18.54 12.62 -10.24
CA ALA A 131 -19.29 12.76 -11.49
C ALA A 131 -18.43 12.68 -12.75
N GLU A 132 -17.11 12.85 -12.64
CA GLU A 132 -16.19 12.94 -13.78
C GLU A 132 -15.30 11.70 -13.88
N PRO A 133 -15.03 11.15 -15.07
CA PRO A 133 -14.07 10.07 -15.23
C PRO A 133 -12.66 10.58 -14.90
N ASP A 134 -11.88 9.78 -14.15
CA ASP A 134 -10.48 10.06 -13.84
C ASP A 134 -9.63 8.84 -14.21
N PRO A 135 -9.20 8.71 -15.48
CA PRO A 135 -8.24 7.67 -15.87
C PRO A 135 -7.04 7.69 -14.94
N VAL A 136 -6.76 6.54 -14.34
CA VAL A 136 -5.84 6.44 -13.21
C VAL A 136 -4.86 5.30 -13.40
N THR A 137 -3.60 5.57 -13.08
CA THR A 137 -2.56 4.54 -12.93
C THR A 137 -2.18 4.44 -11.46
N PHE A 138 -2.09 3.24 -10.92
CA PHE A 138 -1.67 3.00 -9.54
C PHE A 138 -0.77 1.77 -9.45
N LEU A 139 -0.03 1.66 -8.35
CA LEU A 139 0.77 0.48 -8.04
C LEU A 139 0.04 -0.43 -7.05
N ALA A 140 0.25 -1.74 -7.12
CA ALA A 140 -0.17 -2.67 -6.08
C ALA A 140 0.95 -3.64 -5.70
N LEU A 141 1.02 -4.02 -4.42
CA LEU A 141 2.12 -4.76 -3.83
C LEU A 141 1.66 -5.39 -2.50
N GLY A 142 1.84 -6.71 -2.32
CA GLY A 142 1.71 -7.38 -1.03
C GLY A 142 3.05 -7.82 -0.48
N ASP A 143 3.08 -8.21 0.80
CA ASP A 143 4.11 -9.10 1.34
C ASP A 143 5.53 -8.50 1.30
N PHE A 144 5.57 -7.19 1.49
CA PHE A 144 6.76 -6.39 1.32
C PHE A 144 7.41 -6.01 2.65
N GLY A 145 6.71 -6.12 3.79
CA GLY A 145 7.14 -5.64 5.11
C GLY A 145 8.31 -6.37 5.78
N VAL A 146 9.25 -6.94 5.02
CA VAL A 146 10.30 -7.81 5.57
C VAL A 146 11.46 -7.04 6.21
N GLY A 147 11.68 -5.79 5.80
CA GLY A 147 12.81 -4.98 6.24
C GLY A 147 14.05 -5.15 5.38
N ILE A 148 14.62 -4.04 4.91
CA ILE A 148 15.82 -4.07 4.04
C ILE A 148 17.08 -4.59 4.74
N GLY A 149 17.06 -4.66 6.08
CA GLY A 149 18.07 -5.33 6.89
C GLY A 149 17.94 -6.86 6.99
N SER A 150 16.91 -7.45 6.37
CA SER A 150 16.55 -8.88 6.46
C SER A 150 17.16 -9.72 5.33
N GLY A 151 18.46 -9.55 5.08
CA GLY A 151 19.22 -10.39 4.14
C GLY A 151 18.65 -10.41 2.72
N ALA A 152 18.39 -11.60 2.18
CA ALA A 152 17.88 -11.78 0.83
C ALA A 152 16.45 -11.24 0.63
N ASP A 153 15.56 -11.43 1.62
CA ASP A 153 14.20 -10.86 1.61
C ASP A 153 14.27 -9.33 1.54
N GLY A 154 15.08 -8.72 2.41
CA GLY A 154 15.28 -7.27 2.41
C GLY A 154 15.89 -6.72 1.12
N ALA A 155 16.83 -7.45 0.51
CA ALA A 155 17.41 -7.07 -0.77
C ALA A 155 16.38 -7.11 -1.90
N ARG A 156 15.45 -8.09 -1.89
CA ARG A 156 14.32 -8.16 -2.83
C ARG A 156 13.37 -6.99 -2.65
N GLN A 157 12.95 -6.71 -1.42
CA GLN A 157 12.08 -5.57 -1.10
C GLN A 157 12.67 -4.26 -1.63
N LEU A 158 13.96 -3.99 -1.35
CA LEU A 158 14.62 -2.78 -1.82
C LEU A 158 14.66 -2.70 -3.36
N ALA A 159 14.85 -3.84 -4.04
CA ALA A 159 14.90 -3.88 -5.50
C ALA A 159 13.51 -3.65 -6.14
N VAL A 160 12.45 -4.17 -5.54
CA VAL A 160 11.06 -3.88 -5.93
C VAL A 160 10.73 -2.41 -5.67
N ALA A 161 11.07 -1.86 -4.51
CA ALA A 161 10.85 -0.46 -4.17
C ALA A 161 11.56 0.50 -5.16
N ARG A 162 12.78 0.18 -5.58
CA ARG A 162 13.50 0.94 -6.62
C ARG A 162 12.82 0.86 -7.99
N THR A 163 12.18 -0.26 -8.30
CA THR A 163 11.38 -0.41 -9.53
C THR A 163 10.14 0.46 -9.48
N MET A 164 9.43 0.45 -8.34
CA MET A 164 8.27 1.33 -8.10
C MET A 164 8.66 2.81 -8.25
N GLN A 165 9.82 3.21 -7.72
CA GLN A 165 10.33 4.58 -7.92
C GLN A 165 10.55 4.92 -9.39
N ARG A 166 11.18 4.02 -10.16
CA ARG A 166 11.40 4.23 -11.60
C ARG A 166 10.09 4.33 -12.37
N LEU A 167 9.10 3.52 -12.00
CA LEU A 167 7.76 3.61 -12.58
C LEU A 167 7.10 4.95 -12.24
N ALA A 168 7.21 5.42 -10.99
CA ALA A 168 6.65 6.72 -10.56
C ALA A 168 7.35 7.92 -11.22
N ASP A 169 8.63 7.79 -11.55
CA ASP A 169 9.36 8.79 -12.33
C ASP A 169 8.96 8.78 -13.83
N ALA A 170 8.49 7.65 -14.36
CA ALA A 170 8.19 7.46 -15.78
C ALA A 170 6.70 7.63 -16.16
N VAL A 171 5.78 7.40 -15.22
CA VAL A 171 4.33 7.37 -15.45
C VAL A 171 3.61 8.13 -14.32
N ASP A 172 2.47 8.77 -14.62
CA ASP A 172 1.64 9.44 -13.59
C ASP A 172 0.94 8.42 -12.69
N ILE A 173 1.67 7.94 -11.67
CA ILE A 173 1.14 7.06 -10.62
C ILE A 173 0.41 7.92 -9.59
N ARG A 174 -0.83 7.55 -9.26
CA ARG A 174 -1.69 8.33 -8.36
C ARG A 174 -1.58 7.91 -6.90
N PHE A 175 -1.39 6.63 -6.64
CA PHE A 175 -1.28 6.03 -5.30
C PHE A 175 -0.73 4.60 -5.38
N VAL A 176 -0.50 4.00 -4.21
CA VAL A 176 -0.12 2.60 -4.04
C VAL A 176 -1.17 1.87 -3.22
N VAL A 177 -1.51 0.65 -3.61
CA VAL A 177 -2.40 -0.27 -2.86
C VAL A 177 -1.53 -1.36 -2.22
N GLY A 178 -1.56 -1.44 -0.89
CA GLY A 178 -0.89 -2.49 -0.12
C GLY A 178 -1.81 -3.69 0.08
N LEU A 179 -1.39 -4.88 -0.37
CA LEU A 179 -2.18 -6.11 -0.34
C LEU A 179 -1.94 -6.95 0.94
N GLY A 180 -1.66 -6.28 2.07
CA GLY A 180 -1.37 -6.91 3.37
C GLY A 180 0.08 -7.33 3.56
N ASP A 181 0.38 -7.71 4.80
CA ASP A 181 1.71 -8.01 5.33
C ASP A 181 2.68 -6.84 5.11
N SER A 182 2.25 -5.70 5.65
CA SER A 182 2.99 -4.44 5.64
C SER A 182 4.18 -4.48 6.60
N ILE A 183 4.15 -5.41 7.55
CA ILE A 183 5.23 -5.72 8.48
C ILE A 183 5.26 -7.23 8.78
N TYR A 184 6.45 -7.80 9.03
CA TYR A 184 6.63 -9.23 9.34
C TYR A 184 7.34 -9.45 10.70
N HIS A 185 6.78 -10.30 11.55
CA HIS A 185 7.35 -10.80 12.81
C HIS A 185 7.27 -12.33 12.92
N GLY A 186 8.06 -12.93 13.82
CA GLY A 186 8.01 -14.39 14.06
C GLY A 186 8.77 -15.26 13.05
N LEU A 187 8.63 -16.60 13.13
CA LEU A 187 9.48 -17.61 12.47
C LEU A 187 9.80 -17.31 10.99
N GLY A 188 10.92 -16.61 10.76
CA GLY A 188 11.34 -16.13 9.43
C GLY A 188 11.70 -14.63 9.35
N GLY A 189 11.34 -13.83 10.36
CA GLY A 189 11.84 -12.47 10.61
C GLY A 189 13.05 -12.44 11.57
N ARG A 190 13.67 -11.28 11.78
CA ARG A 190 14.77 -11.16 12.77
C ARG A 190 14.20 -11.24 14.19
N GLN A 191 14.79 -12.07 15.04
CA GLN A 191 14.34 -12.30 16.43
C GLN A 191 14.37 -11.04 17.33
N ASP A 192 15.00 -9.96 16.89
CA ASP A 192 15.13 -8.69 17.64
C ASP A 192 14.14 -7.59 17.22
N ALA A 193 13.30 -7.82 16.20
CA ALA A 193 12.30 -6.86 15.71
C ALA A 193 10.88 -7.37 15.99
N THR A 194 10.05 -6.54 16.61
CA THR A 194 8.69 -6.92 17.03
C THR A 194 7.60 -6.20 16.27
N GLY A 195 7.94 -5.15 15.50
CA GLY A 195 6.96 -4.31 14.78
C GLY A 195 6.25 -3.31 15.64
N ALA A 196 6.12 -3.66 16.92
CA ALA A 196 5.55 -2.87 17.98
C ALA A 196 6.22 -1.49 18.19
N PHE A 197 7.41 -1.26 17.63
CA PHE A 197 8.19 -0.03 17.84
C PHE A 197 8.51 0.68 16.52
N ASP A 198 8.47 2.00 16.54
CA ASP A 198 8.68 2.83 15.34
C ASP A 198 10.05 2.65 14.69
N GLU A 199 11.09 2.30 15.45
CA GLU A 199 12.39 2.00 14.85
C GLU A 199 12.35 0.80 13.89
N ASP A 200 11.41 -0.15 14.08
CA ASP A 200 11.24 -1.30 13.20
C ASP A 200 10.66 -0.87 11.84
N TRP A 201 9.77 0.14 11.86
CA TRP A 201 9.15 0.70 10.66
C TRP A 201 10.12 1.54 9.83
N TRP A 202 11.21 2.02 10.42
CA TRP A 202 12.22 2.79 9.70
C TRP A 202 12.87 2.00 8.56
N LEU A 203 13.36 0.77 8.80
CA LEU A 203 13.94 -0.09 7.75
C LEU A 203 12.89 -0.89 6.97
N THR A 204 11.71 -1.07 7.54
CA THR A 204 10.68 -1.95 7.01
C THR A 204 9.72 -1.27 6.06
N PHE A 205 9.32 -0.05 6.40
CA PHE A 205 8.33 0.70 5.64
C PHE A 205 8.93 1.99 5.11
N PHE A 206 9.49 2.84 5.97
CA PHE A 206 9.92 4.18 5.58
C PHE A 206 11.09 4.18 4.57
N GLN A 207 12.27 3.66 4.94
CA GLN A 207 13.48 3.72 4.09
C GLN A 207 13.31 3.14 2.69
N PRO A 208 12.65 1.97 2.49
CA PRO A 208 12.47 1.39 1.17
C PRO A 208 11.69 2.29 0.22
N TYR A 209 10.64 2.96 0.73
CA TYR A 209 9.66 3.70 -0.07
C TYR A 209 9.65 5.21 0.21
N ARG A 210 10.66 5.75 0.91
CA ARG A 210 10.71 7.16 1.36
C ARG A 210 10.51 8.21 0.28
N TYR A 211 10.82 7.86 -0.97
CA TYR A 211 10.71 8.72 -2.14
C TYR A 211 9.40 8.53 -2.90
N LEU A 212 8.54 7.62 -2.43
CA LEU A 212 7.18 7.43 -2.92
C LEU A 212 6.18 8.05 -1.95
N PHE A 213 6.34 7.83 -0.64
CA PHE A 213 5.39 8.34 0.36
C PHE A 213 5.27 9.86 0.41
N ASP A 214 6.27 10.59 -0.07
CA ASP A 214 6.24 12.05 -0.10
C ASP A 214 5.36 12.61 -1.23
N HIS A 215 4.80 11.74 -2.08
CA HIS A 215 3.90 12.17 -3.15
C HIS A 215 2.83 11.14 -3.58
N LEU A 216 2.87 9.92 -3.01
CA LEU A 216 1.89 8.86 -3.24
C LEU A 216 1.34 8.38 -1.90
N ALA A 217 0.02 8.44 -1.76
CA ALA A 217 -0.67 7.79 -0.64
C ALA A 217 -0.63 6.26 -0.79
N PHE A 218 -0.38 5.56 0.32
CA PHE A 218 -0.46 4.10 0.37
C PHE A 218 -1.76 3.70 1.06
N TYR A 219 -2.56 2.90 0.38
CA TYR A 219 -3.85 2.39 0.83
C TYR A 219 -3.68 0.92 1.25
N PRO A 220 -3.62 0.61 2.56
CA PRO A 220 -3.31 -0.73 3.04
C PRO A 220 -4.54 -1.62 3.16
N THR A 221 -4.33 -2.92 3.14
CA THR A 221 -5.17 -3.94 3.78
C THR A 221 -4.38 -4.59 4.91
N ALA A 222 -5.05 -5.15 5.92
CA ALA A 222 -4.41 -6.00 6.92
C ALA A 222 -4.16 -7.42 6.37
N GLY A 223 -2.96 -7.94 6.59
CA GLY A 223 -2.60 -9.34 6.39
C GLY A 223 -2.47 -10.12 7.70
N ASN A 224 -2.17 -11.41 7.59
CA ASN A 224 -2.04 -12.27 8.77
C ASN A 224 -0.78 -11.96 9.59
N HIS A 225 0.19 -11.22 9.03
CA HIS A 225 1.33 -10.67 9.75
C HIS A 225 1.07 -9.27 10.34
N ASP A 226 -0.04 -8.62 9.97
CA ASP A 226 -0.45 -7.31 10.54
C ASP A 226 -1.48 -7.45 11.68
N SER A 227 -1.83 -8.67 12.08
CA SER A 227 -2.93 -8.97 13.01
C SER A 227 -2.70 -10.24 13.82
N ALA A 228 -3.58 -10.52 14.80
CA ALA A 228 -3.56 -11.70 15.66
C ALA A 228 -3.79 -13.08 15.00
N ASP A 229 -3.69 -13.21 13.67
CA ASP A 229 -4.08 -14.41 12.92
C ASP A 229 -3.04 -15.54 13.05
N ASN A 230 -1.78 -15.30 12.63
CA ASN A 230 -0.74 -16.33 12.57
C ASN A 230 0.59 -15.94 13.22
N GLU A 231 0.69 -14.77 13.83
CA GLU A 231 1.90 -14.32 14.51
C GLU A 231 1.84 -14.47 16.03
N ALA A 232 3.02 -14.46 16.66
CA ALA A 232 3.14 -14.38 18.11
C ALA A 232 2.85 -12.96 18.66
N SER A 233 2.70 -11.97 17.79
CA SER A 233 2.43 -10.56 18.07
C SER A 233 1.21 -10.10 17.25
N ASP A 234 0.43 -9.17 17.79
CA ASP A 234 -0.68 -8.51 17.08
C ASP A 234 -0.28 -7.06 16.82
N ASP A 235 0.17 -6.77 15.60
CA ASP A 235 0.69 -5.45 15.19
C ASP A 235 -0.39 -4.53 14.61
N ARG A 236 -1.66 -4.86 14.86
CA ARG A 236 -2.82 -4.08 14.40
C ARG A 236 -2.77 -2.64 14.90
N GLU A 237 -2.38 -2.42 16.16
CA GLU A 237 -2.28 -1.07 16.72
C GLU A 237 -1.23 -0.23 15.98
N GLN A 238 -0.10 -0.84 15.62
CA GLN A 238 0.97 -0.19 14.88
C GLN A 238 0.56 0.06 13.42
N LEU A 239 -0.18 -0.85 12.79
CA LEU A 239 -0.77 -0.60 11.48
C LEU A 239 -1.74 0.60 11.55
N GLU A 240 -2.58 0.68 12.59
CA GLU A 240 -3.51 1.80 12.81
C GLU A 240 -2.80 3.13 13.00
N ASP A 241 -1.72 3.14 13.77
CA ASP A 241 -0.92 4.32 14.07
C ASP A 241 -0.07 4.77 12.87
N ASN A 242 0.79 3.89 12.38
CA ASN A 242 1.81 4.21 11.38
C ASN A 242 1.24 4.48 9.99
N LEU A 243 0.03 3.99 9.71
CA LEU A 243 -0.71 4.29 8.48
C LEU A 243 -1.88 5.25 8.71
N TYR A 244 -1.94 5.89 9.89
CA TYR A 244 -2.88 6.94 10.25
C TYR A 244 -4.35 6.54 10.03
N LEU A 245 -4.70 5.27 10.25
CA LEU A 245 -5.98 4.69 9.83
C LEU A 245 -7.17 5.44 10.45
N ARG A 246 -7.09 5.78 11.74
CA ARG A 246 -8.14 6.53 12.46
C ARG A 246 -8.33 7.94 11.91
N ILE A 247 -7.22 8.63 11.61
CA ILE A 247 -7.25 10.01 11.11
C ILE A 247 -7.72 10.07 9.66
N ARG A 248 -7.19 9.18 8.81
CA ARG A 248 -7.49 9.18 7.37
C ARG A 248 -8.88 8.64 7.05
N PHE A 249 -9.36 7.66 7.83
CA PHE A 249 -10.65 7.02 7.59
C PHE A 249 -11.75 7.50 8.52
N GLY A 250 -11.46 8.29 9.56
CA GLY A 250 -12.48 8.91 10.43
C GLY A 250 -13.61 9.60 9.66
N PRO A 251 -13.32 10.56 8.75
CA PRO A 251 -14.35 11.19 7.92
C PRO A 251 -15.13 10.19 7.04
N ARG A 252 -14.47 9.10 6.61
CA ARG A 252 -15.12 8.04 5.83
C ARG A 252 -16.01 7.16 6.70
N VAL A 253 -15.65 6.89 7.95
CA VAL A 253 -16.49 6.18 8.93
C VAL A 253 -17.76 6.97 9.20
N GLU A 254 -17.65 8.27 9.44
CA GLU A 254 -18.80 9.16 9.64
C GLU A 254 -19.76 9.17 8.45
N ALA A 255 -19.21 9.08 7.23
CA ALA A 255 -19.97 8.96 5.99
C ALA A 255 -20.43 7.53 5.66
N GLY A 256 -20.17 6.53 6.52
CA GLY A 256 -20.50 5.12 6.27
C GLY A 256 -19.68 4.46 5.16
N ARG A 257 -18.58 5.07 4.73
CA ARG A 257 -17.66 4.62 3.66
C ARG A 257 -16.42 3.87 4.18
N ALA A 258 -16.32 3.67 5.48
CA ALA A 258 -15.30 2.83 6.09
C ALA A 258 -15.78 2.25 7.42
N THR A 259 -15.12 1.18 7.86
CA THR A 259 -15.13 0.65 9.22
C THR A 259 -13.69 0.31 9.60
N ILE A 260 -13.30 0.67 10.82
CA ILE A 260 -11.94 0.40 11.35
C ILE A 260 -12.01 -0.69 12.42
N ASP A 261 -13.19 -0.87 13.04
CA ASP A 261 -13.50 -1.93 13.99
C ASP A 261 -14.86 -2.60 13.70
N PRO A 262 -14.97 -3.93 13.86
CA PRO A 262 -13.86 -4.88 13.84
C PRO A 262 -13.30 -5.05 12.42
N GLY A 263 -11.99 -4.97 12.25
CA GLY A 263 -11.31 -5.13 10.94
C GLY A 263 -11.35 -3.87 10.06
N LEU A 264 -10.46 -3.85 9.06
CA LEU A 264 -10.22 -2.70 8.18
C LEU A 264 -10.99 -2.81 6.85
N PHE A 265 -12.11 -2.09 6.73
CA PHE A 265 -12.87 -1.99 5.49
C PHE A 265 -13.03 -0.53 5.07
N TYR A 266 -12.81 -0.23 3.80
CA TYR A 266 -13.05 1.11 3.25
C TYR A 266 -13.20 1.08 1.74
N ARG A 267 -13.85 2.13 1.21
CA ARG A 267 -13.92 2.40 -0.23
C ARG A 267 -13.08 3.63 -0.58
N LEU A 268 -12.18 3.49 -1.55
CA LEU A 268 -11.48 4.60 -2.19
C LEU A 268 -12.11 4.83 -3.56
N ARG A 269 -12.64 6.03 -3.78
CA ARG A 269 -13.25 6.41 -5.06
C ARG A 269 -12.36 7.39 -5.81
N VAL A 270 -12.17 7.13 -7.09
CA VAL A 270 -11.38 7.93 -8.03
C VAL A 270 -12.30 8.34 -9.18
N GLY A 271 -12.86 9.54 -9.05
CA GLY A 271 -13.89 10.05 -9.95
C GLY A 271 -15.13 9.16 -10.05
N ALA A 272 -15.74 9.14 -11.23
CA ALA A 272 -16.78 8.17 -11.62
C ALA A 272 -16.20 6.84 -12.11
N LEU A 273 -14.86 6.72 -12.23
CA LEU A 273 -14.23 5.61 -12.93
C LEU A 273 -13.99 4.39 -12.05
N LEU A 274 -13.34 4.58 -10.90
CA LEU A 274 -12.83 3.46 -10.10
C LEU A 274 -13.27 3.58 -8.65
N GLU A 275 -13.74 2.47 -8.10
CA GLU A 275 -13.91 2.27 -6.68
C GLU A 275 -13.12 1.03 -6.23
N LEU A 276 -12.09 1.25 -5.43
CA LEU A 276 -11.33 0.21 -4.76
C LEU A 276 -11.99 -0.09 -3.41
N VAL A 277 -12.19 -1.37 -3.10
CA VAL A 277 -12.86 -1.81 -1.87
C VAL A 277 -11.91 -2.69 -1.06
N CYS A 278 -11.42 -2.17 0.06
CA CYS A 278 -10.61 -2.93 1.00
C CYS A 278 -11.50 -3.91 1.76
N VAL A 279 -11.11 -5.18 1.77
CA VAL A 279 -11.82 -6.25 2.46
C VAL A 279 -10.84 -6.94 3.40
N ASP A 280 -11.05 -6.78 4.71
CA ASP A 280 -10.24 -7.44 5.72
C ASP A 280 -10.58 -8.93 5.79
N THR A 281 -9.60 -9.75 5.41
CA THR A 281 -9.70 -11.22 5.38
C THR A 281 -9.07 -11.91 6.58
N THR A 282 -8.55 -11.15 7.53
CA THR A 282 -7.84 -11.71 8.70
C THR A 282 -8.81 -12.38 9.67
N TRP A 283 -8.28 -13.30 10.48
CA TRP A 283 -9.04 -14.01 11.51
C TRP A 283 -9.15 -13.21 12.80
N GLY A 284 -10.39 -12.95 13.23
CA GLY A 284 -10.68 -12.37 14.53
C GLY A 284 -10.68 -13.42 15.63
N ALA A 285 -9.51 -13.78 16.17
CA ALA A 285 -9.35 -14.86 17.16
C ALA A 285 -10.32 -14.76 18.35
N GLY A 286 -10.56 -13.56 18.88
CA GLY A 286 -11.51 -13.33 19.98
C GLY A 286 -12.98 -13.58 19.63
N ARG A 287 -13.33 -13.57 18.34
CA ARG A 287 -14.70 -13.85 17.84
C ARG A 287 -14.84 -15.20 17.13
N GLY A 288 -13.73 -15.82 16.75
CA GLY A 288 -13.72 -17.11 16.05
C GLY A 288 -14.31 -17.04 14.63
N MET A 289 -14.02 -15.97 13.89
CA MET A 289 -14.46 -15.77 12.50
C MET A 289 -13.53 -14.83 11.74
N HIS A 290 -13.54 -14.89 10.41
CA HIS A 290 -12.94 -13.84 9.58
C HIS A 290 -13.73 -12.54 9.66
N TRP A 291 -13.07 -11.39 9.57
CA TRP A 291 -13.78 -10.12 9.74
C TRP A 291 -14.86 -9.85 8.69
N PHE A 292 -14.71 -10.36 7.47
CA PHE A 292 -15.77 -10.23 6.45
C PHE A 292 -17.04 -11.03 6.76
N ASP A 293 -17.00 -11.97 7.70
CA ASP A 293 -18.16 -12.74 8.18
C ASP A 293 -18.88 -12.08 9.35
N GLU A 294 -18.24 -11.09 9.99
CA GLU A 294 -18.88 -10.34 11.07
C GLU A 294 -20.12 -9.63 10.50
N PRO A 295 -21.31 -9.75 11.12
CA PRO A 295 -22.56 -9.28 10.51
C PRO A 295 -22.58 -7.80 10.11
N GLY A 296 -21.93 -6.93 10.89
CA GLY A 296 -21.78 -5.52 10.58
C GLY A 296 -20.92 -5.30 9.33
N GLN A 297 -19.78 -6.00 9.22
CA GLN A 297 -18.90 -5.92 8.07
C GLN A 297 -19.48 -6.56 6.81
N ARG A 298 -20.12 -7.72 6.96
CA ARG A 298 -20.84 -8.36 5.86
C ARG A 298 -21.92 -7.44 5.30
N GLY A 299 -22.70 -6.81 6.18
CA GLY A 299 -23.73 -5.83 5.80
C GLY A 299 -23.14 -4.56 5.20
N TRP A 300 -21.99 -4.09 5.69
CA TRP A 300 -21.27 -2.96 5.10
C TRP A 300 -20.83 -3.28 3.66
N LEU A 301 -20.26 -4.46 3.42
CA LEU A 301 -19.79 -4.86 2.09
C LEU A 301 -20.94 -5.00 1.08
N GLU A 302 -22.09 -5.54 1.50
CA GLU A 302 -23.29 -5.62 0.65
C GLU A 302 -23.79 -4.24 0.21
N ARG A 303 -23.84 -3.30 1.16
CA ARG A 303 -24.23 -1.92 0.86
C ARG A 303 -23.21 -1.24 -0.04
N THR A 304 -21.92 -1.36 0.27
CA THR A 304 -20.84 -0.74 -0.52
C THR A 304 -20.85 -1.19 -1.98
N LEU A 305 -21.03 -2.48 -2.24
CA LEU A 305 -21.07 -3.00 -3.61
C LEU A 305 -22.41 -2.73 -4.31
N GLY A 306 -23.51 -2.63 -3.57
CA GLY A 306 -24.83 -2.26 -4.08
C GLY A 306 -25.01 -0.77 -4.37
N ASP A 307 -24.33 0.10 -3.62
CA ASP A 307 -24.41 1.56 -3.68
C ASP A 307 -23.15 2.18 -4.33
N SER A 308 -22.89 1.71 -5.56
CA SER A 308 -21.74 2.15 -6.33
C SER A 308 -22.09 2.29 -7.80
N ASP A 309 -22.03 3.52 -8.29
CA ASP A 309 -22.15 3.93 -9.69
C ASP A 309 -20.77 4.04 -10.39
N ALA A 310 -19.68 3.64 -9.74
CA ALA A 310 -18.37 3.58 -10.36
C ALA A 310 -18.35 2.55 -11.51
N VAL A 311 -17.66 2.87 -12.60
CA VAL A 311 -17.50 1.97 -13.76
C VAL A 311 -16.79 0.68 -13.35
N TRP A 312 -15.71 0.80 -12.58
CA TRP A 312 -14.94 -0.32 -12.04
C TRP A 312 -15.09 -0.40 -10.53
N ARG A 313 -15.45 -1.60 -10.05
CA ARG A 313 -15.37 -1.97 -8.63
C ARG A 313 -14.32 -3.06 -8.51
N VAL A 314 -13.26 -2.80 -7.75
CA VAL A 314 -12.13 -3.71 -7.58
C VAL A 314 -11.91 -3.96 -6.09
N PRO A 315 -12.43 -5.08 -5.57
CA PRO A 315 -12.07 -5.55 -4.24
C PRO A 315 -10.59 -5.92 -4.18
N PHE A 316 -9.95 -5.56 -3.07
CA PHE A 316 -8.61 -6.01 -2.73
C PHE A 316 -8.57 -6.50 -1.29
N SER A 317 -7.84 -7.57 -1.07
CA SER A 317 -7.68 -8.21 0.24
C SER A 317 -6.29 -8.82 0.38
N HIS A 318 -5.94 -9.33 1.56
CA HIS A 318 -4.69 -10.06 1.72
C HIS A 318 -4.81 -11.51 1.24
N HIS A 319 -5.69 -12.29 1.86
CA HIS A 319 -5.87 -13.71 1.52
C HIS A 319 -6.60 -13.86 0.17
N PRO A 320 -6.15 -14.76 -0.72
CA PRO A 320 -6.78 -14.99 -2.01
C PRO A 320 -7.96 -15.95 -1.96
N ALA A 321 -9.04 -15.63 -2.68
CA ALA A 321 -10.13 -16.58 -2.90
C ALA A 321 -9.67 -17.79 -3.75
N TYR A 322 -8.76 -17.56 -4.70
CA TYR A 322 -8.19 -18.57 -5.58
C TYR A 322 -6.66 -18.51 -5.57
N CYS A 323 -6.00 -19.64 -5.30
CA CYS A 323 -4.54 -19.75 -5.21
C CYS A 323 -4.04 -21.15 -5.60
N ALA A 324 -3.08 -21.21 -6.52
CA ALA A 324 -2.49 -22.49 -6.95
C ALA A 324 -1.37 -23.01 -6.02
N GLY A 325 -1.03 -22.24 -4.97
CA GLY A 325 0.07 -22.51 -4.03
C GLY A 325 1.43 -22.01 -4.51
N PRO A 326 2.55 -22.64 -4.13
CA PRO A 326 2.63 -23.94 -3.46
C PRO A 326 2.62 -23.88 -1.93
N HIS A 327 2.65 -22.70 -1.31
CA HIS A 327 2.73 -22.60 0.14
C HIS A 327 1.34 -22.54 0.79
N HIS A 328 0.43 -21.74 0.22
CA HIS A 328 -0.88 -21.44 0.78
C HIS A 328 -2.00 -22.00 -0.08
N ASP A 329 -3.13 -22.31 0.53
CA ASP A 329 -4.32 -22.79 -0.15
C ASP A 329 -5.28 -21.66 -0.53
N CYS A 330 -6.26 -21.97 -1.39
CA CYS A 330 -7.40 -21.08 -1.61
C CYS A 330 -8.14 -20.85 -0.28
N MET A 331 -8.81 -19.70 -0.14
CA MET A 331 -9.71 -19.44 0.98
C MET A 331 -11.17 -19.79 0.60
N PRO A 332 -11.67 -21.00 0.91
CA PRO A 332 -13.00 -21.44 0.49
C PRO A 332 -14.12 -20.56 1.05
N GLU A 333 -13.95 -19.97 2.23
CA GLU A 333 -14.91 -19.03 2.82
C GLU A 333 -15.18 -17.83 1.90
N GLN A 334 -14.16 -17.32 1.20
CA GLN A 334 -14.35 -16.26 0.22
C GLN A 334 -15.06 -16.75 -1.03
N VAL A 335 -14.73 -17.95 -1.52
CA VAL A 335 -15.40 -18.57 -2.68
C VAL A 335 -16.89 -18.75 -2.41
N ASP A 336 -17.26 -19.19 -1.21
CA ASP A 336 -18.64 -19.44 -0.85
C ASP A 336 -19.43 -18.16 -0.55
N ARG A 337 -18.79 -17.17 0.08
CA ARG A 337 -19.51 -16.04 0.70
C ARG A 337 -19.30 -14.71 -0.01
N LEU A 338 -18.11 -14.45 -0.55
CA LEU A 338 -17.75 -13.17 -1.15
C LEU A 338 -17.81 -13.19 -2.68
N VAL A 339 -17.31 -14.24 -3.33
CA VAL A 339 -17.32 -14.36 -4.81
C VAL A 339 -18.74 -14.22 -5.38
N PRO A 340 -19.80 -14.85 -4.81
CA PRO A 340 -21.15 -14.66 -5.31
C PRO A 340 -21.63 -13.21 -5.18
N LEU A 341 -21.22 -12.51 -4.11
CA LEU A 341 -21.51 -11.10 -3.92
C LEU A 341 -20.81 -10.24 -4.99
N TYR A 342 -19.50 -10.43 -5.16
CA TYR A 342 -18.70 -9.71 -6.16
C TYR A 342 -19.28 -9.86 -7.56
N ARG A 343 -19.63 -11.10 -7.97
CA ARG A 343 -20.22 -11.38 -9.28
C ARG A 343 -21.57 -10.70 -9.48
N ARG A 344 -22.46 -10.75 -8.47
CA ARG A 344 -23.77 -10.07 -8.53
C ARG A 344 -23.65 -8.55 -8.72
N HIS A 345 -22.57 -7.95 -8.23
CA HIS A 345 -22.30 -6.51 -8.36
C HIS A 345 -21.33 -6.17 -9.50
N GLY A 346 -21.14 -7.08 -10.46
CA GLY A 346 -20.40 -6.80 -11.69
C GLY A 346 -18.89 -6.64 -11.52
N VAL A 347 -18.31 -7.08 -10.39
CA VAL A 347 -16.86 -7.13 -10.21
C VAL A 347 -16.24 -8.03 -11.27
N ARG A 348 -15.07 -7.63 -11.79
CA ARG A 348 -14.32 -8.37 -12.81
C ARG A 348 -12.86 -8.64 -12.44
N LEU A 349 -12.35 -8.02 -11.39
CA LEU A 349 -10.99 -8.19 -10.92
C LEU A 349 -10.97 -8.22 -9.39
N LEU A 350 -10.22 -9.18 -8.85
CA LEU A 350 -9.78 -9.22 -7.45
C LEU A 350 -8.25 -9.07 -7.38
N LEU A 351 -7.76 -8.35 -6.37
CA LEU A 351 -6.34 -8.21 -6.08
C LEU A 351 -6.01 -8.79 -4.69
N HIS A 352 -4.98 -9.62 -4.61
CA HIS A 352 -4.60 -10.35 -3.40
C HIS A 352 -3.08 -10.37 -3.15
N GLY A 353 -2.66 -10.58 -1.91
CA GLY A 353 -1.27 -10.87 -1.50
C GLY A 353 -1.11 -12.33 -1.05
N HIS A 354 -0.42 -12.52 0.08
CA HIS A 354 -0.31 -13.75 0.89
C HIS A 354 0.53 -14.87 0.29
N GLU A 355 0.22 -15.32 -0.93
CA GLU A 355 1.06 -16.32 -1.58
C GLU A 355 2.28 -15.63 -2.19
N HIS A 356 3.47 -16.13 -1.85
CA HIS A 356 4.74 -15.45 -2.09
C HIS A 356 5.25 -15.55 -3.54
N ASN A 357 4.34 -15.56 -4.50
CA ASN A 357 4.62 -15.54 -5.93
C ASN A 357 3.56 -14.72 -6.68
N PHE A 358 3.78 -14.50 -7.97
CA PHE A 358 2.78 -13.90 -8.85
C PHE A 358 1.84 -14.99 -9.36
N GLN A 359 0.52 -14.75 -9.35
CA GLN A 359 -0.45 -15.53 -10.11
C GLN A 359 -1.49 -14.63 -10.77
N HIS A 360 -1.89 -15.00 -11.97
CA HIS A 360 -3.08 -14.48 -12.63
C HIS A 360 -3.94 -15.66 -13.05
N GLY A 361 -5.23 -15.63 -12.72
CA GLY A 361 -6.20 -16.60 -13.18
C GLY A 361 -7.56 -16.00 -13.40
N ARG A 362 -8.50 -16.83 -13.88
CA ARG A 362 -9.89 -16.45 -14.13
C ARG A 362 -10.82 -17.60 -13.83
N VAL A 363 -11.89 -17.33 -13.07
CA VAL A 363 -12.95 -18.29 -12.74
C VAL A 363 -14.31 -17.62 -12.98
N ASP A 364 -15.16 -18.21 -13.84
CA ASP A 364 -16.45 -17.67 -14.29
C ASP A 364 -16.44 -16.13 -14.53
N ASP A 365 -15.61 -15.68 -15.48
CA ASP A 365 -15.44 -14.27 -15.88
C ASP A 365 -14.92 -13.30 -14.80
N LEU A 366 -14.47 -13.83 -13.66
CA LEU A 366 -13.80 -13.06 -12.60
C LEU A 366 -12.29 -13.30 -12.67
N ASP A 367 -11.52 -12.28 -13.05
CA ASP A 367 -10.07 -12.32 -12.92
C ASP A 367 -9.66 -12.17 -11.46
N TYR A 368 -8.56 -12.82 -11.11
CA TYR A 368 -7.84 -12.56 -9.87
C TYR A 368 -6.35 -12.42 -10.17
N VAL A 369 -5.70 -11.56 -9.39
CA VAL A 369 -4.23 -11.46 -9.36
C VAL A 369 -3.76 -11.63 -7.92
N VAL A 370 -2.82 -12.53 -7.73
CA VAL A 370 -2.05 -12.71 -6.50
C VAL A 370 -0.68 -12.06 -6.71
N SER A 371 -0.31 -11.15 -5.82
CA SER A 371 0.91 -10.36 -5.88
C SER A 371 1.58 -10.28 -4.51
N GLY A 372 1.93 -11.42 -3.93
CA GLY A 372 2.58 -11.52 -2.62
C GLY A 372 4.10 -11.67 -2.64
N ALA A 373 4.78 -11.23 -3.71
CA ALA A 373 6.23 -11.30 -3.79
C ALA A 373 6.93 -9.94 -3.70
N GLY A 374 6.45 -9.07 -2.81
CA GLY A 374 7.02 -7.74 -2.59
C GLY A 374 8.36 -7.75 -1.85
N GLY A 375 8.54 -8.70 -0.93
CA GLY A 375 9.77 -8.93 -0.17
C GLY A 375 9.99 -10.42 0.10
N LYS A 376 8.94 -11.12 0.57
CA LYS A 376 8.91 -12.59 0.59
C LYS A 376 8.89 -13.16 -0.84
N LEU A 377 9.38 -14.39 -1.01
CA LEU A 377 9.41 -15.05 -2.30
C LEU A 377 9.38 -16.58 -2.16
N ASP A 378 8.53 -17.22 -2.93
CA ASP A 378 8.56 -18.65 -3.23
C ASP A 378 8.74 -18.87 -4.74
N GLU A 379 9.85 -19.48 -5.11
CA GLU A 379 10.19 -19.75 -6.52
C GLU A 379 9.62 -21.09 -7.02
N ARG A 380 9.06 -21.90 -6.11
CA ARG A 380 8.53 -23.22 -6.45
C ARG A 380 7.30 -23.09 -7.34
N MET A 381 7.17 -24.02 -8.28
CA MET A 381 6.01 -24.07 -9.16
C MET A 381 4.73 -24.41 -8.37
N PRO A 382 3.65 -23.62 -8.52
CA PRO A 382 2.35 -23.97 -7.98
C PRO A 382 1.82 -25.27 -8.57
N GLY A 383 1.04 -26.03 -7.80
CA GLY A 383 0.57 -27.37 -8.19
C GLY A 383 -0.88 -27.40 -8.65
N ARG A 384 -1.71 -26.45 -8.20
CA ARG A 384 -3.18 -26.52 -8.31
C ARG A 384 -3.77 -25.59 -9.38
N PHE A 385 -3.10 -25.49 -10.54
CA PHE A 385 -3.52 -24.55 -11.60
C PHE A 385 -4.97 -24.72 -12.05
N ALA A 386 -5.42 -25.96 -12.25
CA ALA A 386 -6.78 -26.23 -12.74
C ALA A 386 -7.86 -25.87 -11.70
N GLU A 387 -7.61 -26.16 -10.43
CA GLU A 387 -8.51 -25.84 -9.32
C GLU A 387 -8.64 -24.33 -9.13
N ALA A 388 -7.51 -23.61 -9.20
CA ALA A 388 -7.49 -22.17 -9.04
C ALA A 388 -7.89 -21.40 -10.31
N GLY A 389 -8.02 -22.06 -11.48
CA GLY A 389 -8.25 -21.37 -12.76
C GLY A 389 -7.06 -20.49 -13.20
N THR A 390 -5.85 -20.87 -12.82
CA THR A 390 -4.62 -20.10 -13.08
C THR A 390 -4.26 -20.09 -14.57
N LEU A 391 -4.03 -18.89 -15.11
CA LEU A 391 -3.64 -18.65 -16.49
C LEU A 391 -2.14 -18.39 -16.65
N SER A 392 -1.51 -17.73 -15.67
CA SER A 392 -0.06 -17.55 -15.64
C SER A 392 0.46 -17.34 -14.22
N TRP A 393 1.72 -17.69 -13.97
CA TRP A 393 2.39 -17.50 -12.67
C TRP A 393 3.87 -17.12 -12.83
N ALA A 394 4.48 -16.57 -11.78
CA ALA A 394 5.93 -16.36 -11.72
C ALA A 394 6.46 -16.32 -10.28
N GLY A 395 7.52 -17.09 -10.01
CA GLY A 395 8.30 -17.01 -8.78
C GLY A 395 9.39 -15.95 -8.86
N VAL A 396 9.00 -14.67 -9.03
CA VAL A 396 9.93 -13.53 -9.14
C VAL A 396 9.42 -12.38 -8.27
N PRO A 397 10.29 -11.61 -7.58
CA PRO A 397 9.86 -10.44 -6.85
C PRO A 397 9.20 -9.43 -7.79
N HIS A 398 8.12 -8.77 -7.37
CA HIS A 398 7.42 -7.86 -8.26
C HIS A 398 6.54 -6.83 -7.54
N CYS A 399 6.12 -5.83 -8.31
CA CYS A 399 4.96 -4.98 -8.04
C CYS A 399 4.06 -4.97 -9.28
N LEU A 400 2.80 -4.58 -9.12
CA LEU A 400 1.85 -4.42 -10.23
C LEU A 400 1.76 -2.94 -10.62
N LEU A 401 1.83 -2.65 -11.92
CA LEU A 401 1.34 -1.40 -12.49
C LEU A 401 -0.07 -1.63 -13.04
N VAL A 402 -1.06 -0.93 -12.49
CA VAL A 402 -2.47 -1.07 -12.89
C VAL A 402 -2.94 0.23 -13.54
N GLN A 403 -3.44 0.14 -14.76
CA GLN A 403 -3.93 1.27 -15.54
C GLN A 403 -5.41 1.09 -15.82
N VAL A 404 -6.23 2.06 -15.39
CA VAL A 404 -7.68 2.00 -15.48
C VAL A 404 -8.19 3.08 -16.42
N THR A 405 -9.01 2.66 -17.37
CA THR A 405 -9.72 3.51 -18.34
C THR A 405 -11.18 3.08 -18.40
N PRO A 406 -12.10 3.88 -18.96
CA PRO A 406 -13.52 3.50 -19.01
C PRO A 406 -13.79 2.15 -19.68
N ASP A 407 -13.01 1.74 -20.68
CA ASP A 407 -13.24 0.53 -21.46
C ASP A 407 -12.45 -0.70 -20.98
N ARG A 408 -11.34 -0.49 -20.26
CA ARG A 408 -10.46 -1.58 -19.83
C ARG A 408 -9.63 -1.23 -18.60
N LEU A 409 -9.24 -2.28 -17.90
CA LEU A 409 -8.21 -2.28 -16.87
C LEU A 409 -7.04 -3.15 -17.36
N VAL A 410 -5.82 -2.61 -17.30
CA VAL A 410 -4.59 -3.30 -17.71
C VAL A 410 -3.65 -3.45 -16.52
N ILE A 411 -3.16 -4.67 -16.29
CA ILE A 411 -2.23 -5.01 -15.21
C ILE A 411 -0.93 -5.50 -15.84
N THR A 412 0.18 -4.86 -15.46
CA THR A 412 1.52 -5.25 -15.89
C THR A 412 2.40 -5.47 -14.66
N PRO A 413 2.80 -6.72 -14.35
CA PRO A 413 3.70 -6.99 -13.25
C PRO A 413 5.16 -6.65 -13.63
N TYR A 414 5.85 -5.87 -12.81
CA TYR A 414 7.23 -5.44 -13.00
C TYR A 414 8.13 -6.00 -11.91
N GLY A 415 9.29 -6.53 -12.30
CA GLY A 415 10.28 -7.09 -11.38
C GLY A 415 11.45 -6.15 -11.10
N PRO A 416 12.42 -6.57 -10.28
CA PRO A 416 13.63 -5.81 -9.97
C PRO A 416 14.30 -5.20 -11.21
N THR A 417 14.35 -3.87 -11.24
CA THR A 417 15.01 -3.11 -12.31
C THR A 417 16.45 -2.80 -11.93
N PRO A 418 17.45 -3.24 -12.72
CA PRO A 418 18.86 -2.92 -12.47
C PRO A 418 19.12 -1.41 -12.43
N PRO A 419 20.13 -0.94 -11.68
CA PRO A 419 20.55 0.45 -11.71
C PRO A 419 20.85 0.92 -13.15
N GLY A 420 20.18 1.98 -13.57
CA GLY A 420 20.35 2.57 -14.91
C GLY A 420 19.53 1.93 -16.03
N ALA A 421 18.74 0.89 -15.73
CA ALA A 421 17.82 0.29 -16.68
C ALA A 421 16.39 0.84 -16.54
N ASP A 422 15.59 0.65 -17.59
CA ASP A 422 14.15 0.90 -17.58
C ASP A 422 13.40 -0.32 -17.02
N PRO A 423 12.27 -0.12 -16.31
CA PRO A 423 11.44 -1.22 -15.85
C PRO A 423 10.93 -2.07 -17.01
N VAL A 424 11.06 -3.40 -16.88
CA VAL A 424 10.53 -4.38 -17.82
C VAL A 424 9.51 -5.32 -17.16
N PRO A 425 8.43 -5.70 -17.84
CA PRO A 425 7.47 -6.65 -17.30
C PRO A 425 8.14 -7.99 -16.98
N ILE A 426 7.67 -8.68 -15.93
CA ILE A 426 8.17 -10.02 -15.62
C ILE A 426 7.65 -11.04 -16.65
N ALA A 427 8.51 -11.98 -17.01
CA ALA A 427 8.11 -13.18 -17.73
C ALA A 427 7.32 -14.10 -16.79
N ARG A 428 6.20 -14.64 -17.29
CA ARG A 428 5.30 -15.53 -16.56
C ARG A 428 5.09 -16.82 -17.31
N ARG A 429 4.95 -17.92 -16.60
CA ARG A 429 4.72 -19.25 -17.17
C ARG A 429 3.23 -19.57 -17.15
N ARG A 430 2.70 -20.08 -18.25
CA ARG A 430 1.37 -20.68 -18.33
C ARG A 430 1.42 -22.14 -17.84
N PRO A 431 0.28 -22.75 -17.46
CA PRO A 431 0.23 -24.15 -17.05
C PRO A 431 0.79 -25.15 -18.07
N ASP A 432 0.75 -24.81 -19.37
CA ASP A 432 1.32 -25.62 -20.46
C ASP A 432 2.84 -25.44 -20.64
N GLY A 433 3.48 -24.60 -19.82
CA GLY A 433 4.91 -24.32 -19.84
C GLY A 433 5.32 -23.17 -20.78
N THR A 434 4.41 -22.63 -21.59
CA THR A 434 4.71 -21.45 -22.43
C THR A 434 4.92 -20.20 -21.59
N VAL A 435 5.70 -19.25 -22.11
CA VAL A 435 6.03 -18.00 -21.42
C VAL A 435 5.26 -16.82 -22.04
N THR A 436 4.82 -15.88 -21.20
CA THR A 436 4.23 -14.60 -21.61
C THR A 436 4.68 -13.48 -20.69
N ASP A 437 4.93 -12.31 -21.25
CA ASP A 437 5.12 -11.04 -20.57
C ASP A 437 4.01 -10.04 -20.93
N GLU A 438 3.03 -10.46 -21.74
CA GLU A 438 1.95 -9.60 -22.24
C GLU A 438 1.13 -9.00 -21.10
N PRO A 439 0.69 -7.73 -21.18
CA PRO A 439 -0.17 -7.16 -20.16
C PRO A 439 -1.49 -7.93 -20.00
N ILE A 440 -1.95 -8.08 -18.75
CA ILE A 440 -3.25 -8.68 -18.45
C ILE A 440 -4.33 -7.63 -18.67
N THR A 441 -5.27 -7.89 -19.58
CA THR A 441 -6.35 -6.96 -19.89
C THR A 441 -7.69 -7.52 -19.39
N VAL A 442 -8.35 -6.76 -18.51
CA VAL A 442 -9.71 -7.00 -18.03
C VAL A 442 -10.64 -6.02 -18.72
N ARG A 443 -11.78 -6.51 -19.21
CA ARG A 443 -12.81 -5.70 -19.89
C ARG A 443 -14.14 -5.92 -19.18
N LEU A 444 -14.96 -4.87 -19.12
CA LEU A 444 -16.37 -5.04 -18.79
C LEU A 444 -17.03 -5.79 -19.95
N THR A 445 -17.82 -6.80 -19.63
CA THR A 445 -18.70 -7.46 -20.61
C THR A 445 -19.71 -6.42 -21.08
N SER A 446 -19.85 -6.22 -22.38
CA SER A 446 -20.92 -5.38 -22.95
C SER A 446 -22.27 -5.85 -22.42
N ALA A 447 -23.00 -4.95 -21.77
CA ALA A 447 -24.34 -5.19 -21.25
C ALA A 447 -25.34 -5.59 -22.34
#